data_AF-A0A816X8M6-F1
#
_entry.id   AF-A0A816X8M6-F1
#
_cell.length_a   1.000
_cell.length_b   1.000
_cell.length_c   1.000
_cell.angle_alpha   90.00
_cell.angle_beta   90.00
_cell.angle_gamma   90.00
#
_symmetry.space_group_name_H-M   'P 1'
#
loop_
_entity.id
_entity.type
_entity.pdbx_description
1 polymer ?
#
loop_
_entity_poly.entity_id
_entity_poly.type
_entity_poly.pdbx_seq_one_letter_code
_entity_poly.pdbx_strand_id
1 'polypeptide(L)'
;SIPLFIFFEIQSTLGCDIYNLGFSRYYSFVHFCVLSGILPITTSGCCAVLAYLNVRRIIRRQIPVVQRRLDRQLTTLILTRVAFLVLTTSPFVIFRIYQLNQPAISPTNTTAIAVGQLVLSITTSLFYTNSGGTFYVFLLVSKRFRQQIKRAMTKSIWKKMIDAVRHSNTIQNRVTPVSDGIDIDLELQPY
;
A
#
# COMPACT_ATOMS: atom_id res chain seq x y z
N SER A 1 15.02 -8.87 15.07
CA SER A 1 14.17 -7.94 15.84
C SER A 1 14.00 -8.31 17.32
N ILE A 2 14.83 -9.20 17.86
CA ILE A 2 14.72 -9.76 19.21
C ILE A 2 15.02 -8.74 20.36
N PRO A 3 15.91 -7.72 20.23
CA PRO A 3 16.26 -6.88 21.38
C PRO A 3 15.23 -5.80 21.76
N LEU A 4 14.18 -5.57 20.95
CA LEU A 4 13.15 -4.56 21.27
C LEU A 4 12.14 -5.08 22.31
N PHE A 5 11.90 -6.39 22.37
CA PHE A 5 10.88 -6.98 23.23
C PHE A 5 11.19 -6.83 24.73
N ILE A 6 12.47 -6.70 25.08
CA ILE A 6 12.96 -6.60 26.46
C ILE A 6 12.55 -5.27 27.12
N PHE A 7 12.14 -4.28 26.32
CA PHE A 7 11.78 -2.94 26.79
C PHE A 7 10.27 -2.69 26.89
N PHE A 8 9.43 -3.69 26.55
CA PHE A 8 7.98 -3.58 26.61
C PHE A 8 7.45 -4.24 27.87
N GLU A 9 6.65 -3.49 28.64
CA GLU A 9 5.96 -4.00 29.81
C GLU A 9 4.45 -3.78 29.67
N ILE A 10 3.66 -4.73 30.15
CA ILE A 10 2.19 -4.70 30.06
C ILE A 10 1.67 -3.93 31.27
N GLN A 11 1.20 -2.71 31.08
CA GLN A 11 0.47 -1.94 32.10
C GLN A 11 -1.03 -2.14 31.96
N SER A 12 -1.70 -2.46 33.05
CA SER A 12 -3.14 -2.80 33.09
C SER A 12 -4.05 -1.65 32.64
N THR A 13 -3.59 -0.40 32.77
CA THR A 13 -4.38 0.82 32.53
C THR A 13 -4.12 1.46 31.16
N LEU A 14 -2.96 1.20 30.55
CA LEU A 14 -2.49 1.87 29.33
C LEU A 14 -2.11 0.90 28.21
N GLY A 15 -2.05 -0.41 28.49
CA GLY A 15 -1.66 -1.44 27.54
C GLY A 15 -0.15 -1.69 27.54
N CYS A 16 0.39 -2.12 26.39
CA CYS A 16 1.81 -2.38 26.21
C CYS A 16 2.55 -1.08 25.89
N ASP A 17 3.38 -0.58 26.81
CA ASP A 17 4.19 0.62 26.59
C ASP A 17 5.66 0.36 26.94
N ILE A 18 6.52 1.26 26.49
CA ILE A 18 7.97 1.17 26.70
C ILE A 18 8.28 1.59 28.13
N TYR A 19 8.83 0.68 28.93
CA TYR A 19 9.18 0.94 30.34
C TYR A 19 10.24 2.05 30.48
N ASN A 20 11.24 2.06 29.59
CA ASN A 20 12.33 3.01 29.67
C ASN A 20 11.98 4.33 28.96
N LEU A 21 11.73 5.39 29.74
CA LEU A 21 11.48 6.76 29.28
C LEU A 21 12.54 7.30 28.32
N GLY A 22 13.82 6.99 28.55
CA GLY A 22 14.92 7.41 27.68
C GLY A 22 14.85 6.76 26.31
N PHE A 23 14.58 5.45 26.28
CA PHE A 23 14.39 4.71 25.03
C PHE A 23 13.13 5.16 24.28
N SER A 24 12.02 5.40 25.00
CA SER A 24 10.77 5.89 24.42
C SER A 24 10.95 7.26 23.75
N ARG A 25 11.70 8.18 24.38
CA ARG A 25 12.06 9.48 23.79
C ARG A 25 12.94 9.32 22.56
N TYR A 26 14.00 8.52 22.64
CA TYR A 26 14.88 8.27 21.51
C TYR A 26 14.12 7.67 20.31
N TYR A 27 13.32 6.63 20.56
CA TYR A 27 12.55 5.97 19.52
C TYR A 27 11.50 6.89 18.90
N SER A 28 10.74 7.62 19.73
CA SER A 28 9.71 8.55 19.24
C SER A 28 10.31 9.69 18.43
N PHE A 29 11.44 10.26 18.86
CA PHE A 29 12.02 11.42 18.17
C PHE A 29 12.87 11.01 16.96
N VAL A 30 13.78 10.06 17.12
CA VAL A 30 14.72 9.67 16.05
C VAL A 30 14.02 8.84 14.99
N HIS A 31 13.21 7.85 15.38
CA HIS A 31 12.61 6.95 14.41
C HIS A 31 11.43 7.59 13.67
N PHE A 32 10.51 8.22 14.39
CA PHE A 32 9.35 8.85 13.74
C PHE A 32 9.67 10.20 13.11
N CYS A 33 10.33 11.13 13.81
CA CYS A 33 10.59 12.45 13.21
C CYS A 33 11.70 12.41 12.16
N VAL A 34 12.84 11.79 12.48
CA VAL A 34 14.02 11.85 11.58
C VAL A 34 13.89 10.82 10.46
N LEU A 35 13.79 9.53 10.78
CA LEU A 35 13.74 8.48 9.76
C LEU A 35 12.45 8.49 8.95
N SER A 36 11.30 8.70 9.60
CA SER A 36 10.01 8.63 8.91
C SER A 36 9.52 9.98 8.37
N GLY A 37 10.00 11.11 8.90
CA GLY A 37 9.60 12.45 8.47
C GLY A 37 10.66 13.17 7.63
N ILE A 38 11.74 13.61 8.26
CA ILE A 38 12.75 14.49 7.65
C ILE A 38 13.47 13.80 6.49
N LEU A 39 13.86 12.55 6.68
CA LEU A 39 14.61 11.78 5.67
C LEU A 39 13.82 11.59 4.36
N PRO A 40 12.56 11.14 4.36
CA PRO A 40 11.79 11.04 3.11
C PRO A 40 11.47 12.40 2.49
N ILE A 41 11.26 13.46 3.28
CA ILE A 41 11.03 14.82 2.74
C ILE A 41 12.28 15.34 2.05
N THR A 42 13.44 15.24 2.70
CA THR A 42 14.72 15.72 2.15
C THR A 42 15.14 14.92 0.94
N THR A 43 15.09 13.59 1.00
CA THR A 43 15.42 12.74 -0.16
C THR A 43 14.47 12.98 -1.33
N SER A 44 13.15 13.07 -1.10
CA SER A 44 12.18 13.40 -2.15
C SER A 44 12.39 14.80 -2.72
N GLY A 45 12.68 15.78 -1.86
CA GLY A 45 12.97 17.15 -2.26
C GLY A 45 14.24 17.24 -3.12
N CYS A 46 15.33 16.63 -2.67
CA CYS A 46 16.58 16.54 -3.42
C CYS A 46 16.38 15.86 -4.77
N CYS A 47 15.67 14.72 -4.80
CA CYS A 47 15.34 14.03 -6.06
C CYS A 47 14.48 14.90 -6.98
N ALA A 48 13.50 15.64 -6.46
CA ALA A 48 12.66 16.54 -7.25
C ALA A 48 13.47 17.71 -7.83
N VAL A 49 14.36 18.31 -7.03
CA VAL A 49 15.27 19.38 -7.47
C VAL A 49 16.24 18.85 -8.53
N LEU A 50 16.87 17.70 -8.30
CA LEU A 50 17.74 17.05 -9.28
C LEU A 50 17.00 16.73 -10.58
N ALA A 51 15.78 16.20 -10.50
CA ALA A 51 14.95 15.95 -11.68
C ALA A 51 14.62 17.26 -12.42
N TYR A 52 14.30 18.33 -11.69
CA TYR A 52 14.05 19.64 -12.28
C TYR A 52 15.29 20.21 -12.98
N LEU A 53 16.46 20.15 -12.33
CA LEU A 53 17.73 20.61 -12.90
C LEU A 53 18.12 19.79 -14.14
N ASN A 54 17.97 18.47 -14.08
CA ASN A 54 18.22 17.58 -15.21
C ASN A 54 17.30 17.90 -16.39
N VAL A 55 15.99 18.07 -16.15
CA VAL A 55 15.03 18.48 -17.20
C VAL A 55 15.40 19.84 -17.79
N ARG A 56 15.78 20.82 -16.96
CA ARG A 56 16.17 22.15 -17.44
C ARG A 56 17.45 22.11 -18.29
N ARG A 57 18.41 21.24 -17.93
CA ARG A 57 19.64 20.99 -18.71
C ARG A 57 19.34 20.27 -20.02
N ILE A 58 18.41 19.31 -19.99
CA ILE A 58 17.96 18.51 -21.13
C ILE A 58 17.17 19.33 -22.14
N ILE A 59 16.42 20.37 -21.77
CA ILE A 59 15.70 21.22 -22.76
C ILE A 59 16.66 21.83 -23.80
N ARG A 60 17.96 21.96 -23.49
CA ARG A 60 18.99 22.39 -24.45
C ARG A 60 19.45 21.26 -25.41
N ARG A 61 19.14 20.00 -25.15
CA ARG A 61 19.43 18.82 -25.99
C ARG A 61 18.12 18.08 -26.23
N GLN A 62 17.48 18.26 -27.39
CA GLN A 62 16.17 17.69 -27.76
C GLN A 62 15.97 16.22 -27.31
N ILE A 63 15.40 15.99 -26.12
CA ILE A 63 14.99 14.66 -25.64
C ILE A 63 13.48 14.47 -25.88
N PRO A 64 13.03 13.26 -26.25
CA PRO A 64 11.64 12.96 -26.53
C PRO A 64 10.69 13.31 -25.37
N VAL A 65 9.59 13.99 -25.71
CA VAL A 65 8.53 14.50 -24.81
C VAL A 65 7.91 13.42 -23.91
N VAL A 66 7.98 12.14 -24.30
CA VAL A 66 7.37 11.01 -23.60
C VAL A 66 8.05 10.71 -22.26
N GLN A 67 9.38 10.73 -22.19
CA GLN A 67 10.13 10.45 -20.95
C GLN A 67 9.85 11.51 -19.88
N ARG A 68 9.77 12.79 -20.28
CA ARG A 68 9.51 13.91 -19.37
C ARG A 68 8.17 13.80 -18.63
N ARG A 69 7.15 13.24 -19.28
CA ARG A 69 5.83 13.02 -18.64
C ARG A 69 5.87 11.90 -17.61
N LEU A 70 6.71 10.89 -17.82
CA LEU A 70 6.85 9.74 -16.92
C LEU A 70 7.56 10.16 -15.63
N ASP A 71 8.67 10.90 -15.74
CA ASP A 71 9.42 11.40 -14.57
C ASP A 71 8.61 12.39 -13.74
N ARG A 72 7.84 13.29 -14.40
CA ARG A 72 6.95 14.23 -13.70
C ARG A 72 5.82 13.50 -12.96
N GLN A 73 5.31 12.42 -13.52
CA GLN A 73 4.28 11.62 -12.85
C GLN A 73 4.85 10.87 -11.65
N LEU A 74 6.05 10.28 -11.78
CA LEU A 74 6.71 9.57 -10.69
C LEU A 74 7.04 10.51 -9.52
N THR A 75 7.60 11.68 -9.82
CA THR A 75 7.91 12.71 -8.81
C THR A 75 6.66 13.24 -8.12
N THR A 76 5.59 13.53 -8.86
CA THR A 76 4.31 13.94 -8.27
C THR A 76 3.75 12.85 -7.36
N LEU A 77 3.82 11.59 -7.79
CA LEU A 77 3.35 10.44 -7.03
C LEU A 77 4.12 10.25 -5.72
N ILE A 78 5.45 10.39 -5.75
CA ILE A 78 6.30 10.32 -4.55
C ILE A 78 5.99 11.50 -3.62
N LEU A 79 5.87 12.71 -4.15
CA LEU A 79 5.60 13.90 -3.34
C LEU A 79 4.24 13.83 -2.66
N THR A 80 3.19 13.36 -3.36
CA THR A 80 1.88 13.11 -2.75
C THR A 80 1.95 12.01 -1.68
N ARG A 81 2.73 10.94 -1.90
CA ARG A 81 2.93 9.89 -0.89
C ARG A 81 3.58 10.46 0.36
N VAL A 82 4.63 11.27 0.21
CA VAL A 82 5.33 11.90 1.33
C VAL A 82 4.41 12.88 2.06
N ALA A 83 3.66 13.71 1.33
CA ALA A 83 2.68 14.62 1.93
C ALA A 83 1.62 13.87 2.73
N PHE A 84 1.06 12.79 2.19
CA PHE A 84 0.08 11.95 2.89
C PHE A 84 0.68 11.28 4.14
N LEU A 85 1.92 10.81 4.05
CA LEU A 85 2.64 10.24 5.20
C LEU A 85 2.82 11.29 6.30
N VAL A 86 3.21 12.51 5.96
CA VAL A 86 3.37 13.59 6.94
C VAL A 86 2.03 13.94 7.60
N LEU A 87 0.95 14.07 6.82
CA LEU A 87 -0.38 14.40 7.34
C LEU A 87 -0.93 13.31 8.28
N THR A 88 -0.67 12.04 7.99
CA THR A 88 -1.18 10.91 8.80
C THR A 88 -0.30 10.59 10.01
N THR A 89 1.02 10.82 9.92
CA THR A 89 1.95 10.53 11.03
C THR A 89 2.13 11.70 12.00
N SER A 90 2.01 12.95 11.53
CA SER A 90 2.12 14.16 12.36
C SER A 90 1.24 14.15 13.62
N PRO A 91 -0.07 13.87 13.56
CA PRO A 91 -0.92 13.94 14.76
C PRO A 91 -0.53 12.89 15.81
N PHE A 92 -0.06 11.71 15.38
CA PHE A 92 0.46 10.69 16.29
C PHE A 92 1.76 11.14 16.99
N VAL A 93 2.69 11.75 16.25
CA VAL A 93 3.94 12.25 16.81
C VAL A 93 3.69 13.38 17.80
N ILE A 94 2.81 14.33 17.47
CA ILE A 94 2.44 15.44 18.37
C ILE A 94 1.84 14.89 19.66
N PHE A 95 0.93 13.91 19.58
CA PHE A 95 0.33 13.29 20.76
C PHE A 95 1.37 12.57 21.64
N ARG A 96 2.32 11.83 21.04
CA ARG A 96 3.40 11.16 21.81
C ARG A 96 4.32 12.18 22.49
N ILE A 97 4.67 13.28 21.83
CA ILE A 97 5.45 14.37 22.45
C ILE A 97 4.67 15.00 23.61
N TYR A 98 3.36 15.23 23.44
CA TYR A 98 2.51 15.76 24.50
C TYR A 98 2.51 14.84 25.73
N GLN A 99 2.31 13.52 25.53
CA GLN A 99 2.39 12.55 26.62
C GLN A 99 3.74 12.56 27.35
N LEU A 100 4.86 12.68 26.61
CA LEU A 100 6.21 12.67 27.18
C LEU A 100 6.57 13.93 27.99
N ASN A 101 5.85 15.03 27.76
CA ASN A 101 6.04 16.31 28.44
C ASN A 101 5.04 16.56 29.57
N GLN A 102 3.96 15.79 29.66
CA GLN A 102 3.05 15.90 30.79
C GLN A 102 3.72 15.36 32.06
N PRO A 103 3.78 16.15 33.15
CA PRO A 103 4.16 15.63 34.46
C PRO A 103 3.15 14.55 34.88
N ALA A 104 3.62 13.50 35.55
CA ALA A 104 2.84 12.32 35.93
C ALA A 104 1.42 12.71 36.37
N ILE A 105 0.44 12.44 35.51
CA ILE A 105 -0.96 12.80 35.76
C ILE A 105 -1.36 12.08 37.04
N SER A 106 -1.75 12.85 38.06
CA SER A 106 -2.30 12.24 39.27
C SER A 106 -3.48 11.36 38.87
N PRO A 107 -3.54 10.09 39.32
CA PRO A 107 -4.54 9.10 38.89
C PRO A 107 -5.99 9.50 39.23
N THR A 108 -6.18 10.61 39.94
CA THR A 108 -7.46 11.19 40.33
C THR A 108 -8.26 11.83 39.18
N ASN A 109 -7.62 12.21 38.07
CA ASN A 109 -8.32 12.86 36.94
C ASN A 109 -8.71 11.85 35.84
N THR A 110 -9.79 11.10 36.09
CA THR A 110 -10.31 10.07 35.17
C THR A 110 -10.72 10.61 33.78
N THR A 111 -11.18 11.86 33.71
CA THR A 111 -11.59 12.52 32.46
C THR A 111 -10.41 12.75 31.51
N ALA A 112 -9.26 13.17 32.02
CA ALA A 112 -8.05 13.39 31.23
C ALA A 112 -7.51 12.09 30.62
N ILE A 113 -7.60 10.98 31.37
CA ILE A 113 -7.22 9.65 30.91
C ILE A 113 -8.14 9.20 29.76
N ALA A 114 -9.45 9.37 29.91
CA ALA A 114 -10.44 9.00 28.88
C ALA A 114 -10.22 9.77 27.56
N VAL A 115 -9.97 11.09 27.64
CA VAL A 115 -9.65 11.90 26.45
C VAL A 115 -8.34 11.44 25.81
N GLY A 116 -7.31 11.14 26.62
CA GLY A 116 -6.03 10.62 26.12
C GLY A 116 -6.20 9.32 25.34
N GLN A 117 -7.02 8.39 25.83
CA GLN A 117 -7.31 7.12 25.15
C GLN A 117 -8.06 7.31 23.82
N LEU A 118 -9.00 8.25 23.78
CA LEU A 118 -9.75 8.55 22.57
C LEU A 118 -8.82 9.19 21.50
N VAL A 119 -7.98 10.15 21.89
CA VAL A 119 -7.01 10.77 20.99
C VAL A 119 -5.98 9.75 20.50
N LEU A 120 -5.49 8.86 21.38
CA LEU A 120 -4.60 7.77 21.01
C LEU A 120 -5.26 6.87 19.97
N SER A 121 -6.51 6.46 20.19
CA SER A 121 -7.24 5.60 19.25
C SER A 121 -7.38 6.26 17.87
N ILE A 122 -7.78 7.52 17.82
CA ILE A 122 -7.94 8.28 16.56
C ILE A 122 -6.60 8.39 15.82
N THR A 123 -5.55 8.82 16.52
CA THR A 123 -4.22 9.02 15.92
C THR A 123 -3.60 7.70 15.45
N THR A 124 -3.83 6.62 16.19
CA THR A 124 -3.35 5.29 15.82
C THR A 124 -4.10 4.74 14.61
N SER A 125 -5.42 4.94 14.52
CA SER A 125 -6.19 4.59 13.32
C SER A 125 -5.73 5.37 12.08
N LEU A 126 -5.44 6.67 12.23
CA LEU A 126 -4.85 7.50 11.17
C LEU A 126 -3.49 6.97 10.73
N PHE A 127 -2.64 6.56 11.69
CA PHE A 127 -1.34 5.98 11.41
C PHE A 127 -1.44 4.65 10.65
N TYR A 128 -2.30 3.73 11.07
CA TYR A 128 -2.51 2.47 10.35
C TYR A 128 -3.13 2.67 8.96
N THR A 129 -3.97 3.69 8.81
CA THR A 129 -4.50 4.09 7.51
C THR A 129 -3.38 4.49 6.54
N ASN A 130 -2.20 4.90 7.00
CA ASN A 130 -1.08 5.19 6.10
C ASN A 130 -0.63 3.95 5.29
N SER A 131 -0.50 2.78 5.95
CA SER A 131 -0.09 1.54 5.28
C SER A 131 -1.05 1.13 4.15
N GLY A 132 -2.36 1.21 4.38
CA GLY A 132 -3.36 0.88 3.35
C GLY A 132 -3.67 2.05 2.38
N GLY A 133 -3.65 3.28 2.91
CA GLY A 133 -4.05 4.52 2.23
C GLY A 133 -3.15 4.86 1.05
N THR A 134 -1.86 4.51 1.12
CA THR A 134 -0.93 4.73 -0.01
C THR A 134 -1.42 4.07 -1.30
N PHE A 135 -2.00 2.86 -1.22
CA PHE A 135 -2.58 2.18 -2.37
C PHE A 135 -3.76 2.97 -2.98
N TYR A 136 -4.67 3.46 -2.14
CA TYR A 136 -5.80 4.28 -2.58
C TYR A 136 -5.37 5.63 -3.16
N VAL A 137 -4.38 6.28 -2.56
CA VAL A 137 -3.78 7.51 -3.08
C VAL A 137 -3.19 7.26 -4.47
N PHE A 138 -2.48 6.14 -4.68
CA PHE A 138 -1.98 5.79 -6.02
C PHE A 138 -3.08 5.55 -7.05
N LEU A 139 -4.19 4.90 -6.64
CA LEU A 139 -5.37 4.73 -7.48
C LEU A 139 -6.06 6.05 -7.85
N LEU A 140 -6.14 7.00 -6.91
CA LEU A 140 -6.81 8.29 -7.12
C LEU A 140 -5.96 9.28 -7.94
N VAL A 141 -4.66 9.35 -7.69
CA VAL A 141 -3.76 10.34 -8.30
C VAL A 141 -3.36 9.95 -9.73
N SER A 142 -3.10 8.66 -10.00
CA SER A 142 -2.55 8.24 -11.29
C SER A 142 -3.61 7.68 -12.25
N LYS A 143 -4.06 8.50 -13.20
CA LYS A 143 -4.93 8.06 -14.32
C LYS A 143 -4.30 6.91 -15.13
N ARG A 144 -2.98 6.91 -15.30
CA ARG A 144 -2.26 5.84 -16.01
C ARG A 144 -2.25 4.54 -15.22
N PHE A 145 -2.06 4.60 -13.90
CA PHE A 145 -2.12 3.41 -13.05
C PHE A 145 -3.51 2.76 -13.11
N ARG A 146 -4.58 3.58 -13.06
CA ARG A 146 -5.95 3.08 -13.31
C ARG A 146 -6.11 2.40 -14.66
N GLN A 147 -5.54 2.96 -15.72
CA GLN A 147 -5.59 2.36 -17.06
C GLN A 147 -4.79 1.07 -17.14
N GLN A 148 -3.61 1.00 -16.53
CA GLN A 148 -2.81 -0.23 -16.47
C GLN A 148 -3.52 -1.34 -15.68
N ILE A 149 -4.09 -1.01 -14.53
CA ILE A 149 -4.90 -1.94 -13.73
C ILE A 149 -6.11 -2.43 -14.52
N LYS A 150 -6.85 -1.52 -15.19
CA LYS A 150 -7.97 -1.91 -16.05
C LYS A 150 -7.52 -2.88 -17.14
N ARG A 151 -6.38 -2.62 -17.81
CA ARG A 151 -5.79 -3.51 -18.84
C ARG A 151 -5.35 -4.85 -18.27
N ALA A 152 -4.76 -4.88 -17.08
CA ALA A 152 -4.34 -6.10 -16.41
C ALA A 152 -5.55 -6.95 -15.99
N MET A 153 -6.59 -6.32 -15.43
CA MET A 153 -7.85 -7.00 -15.10
C MET A 153 -8.55 -7.55 -16.33
N THR A 154 -8.68 -6.76 -17.40
CA THR A 154 -9.29 -7.25 -18.65
C THR A 154 -8.50 -8.43 -19.21
N LYS A 155 -7.15 -8.38 -19.22
CA LYS A 155 -6.33 -9.53 -19.64
C LYS A 155 -6.53 -10.76 -18.76
N SER A 156 -6.58 -10.60 -17.44
CA SER A 156 -6.78 -11.72 -16.51
C SER A 156 -8.15 -12.36 -16.68
N ILE A 157 -9.21 -11.56 -16.85
CA ILE A 157 -10.57 -12.02 -17.14
C ILE A 157 -10.62 -12.74 -18.49
N TRP A 158 -10.01 -12.16 -19.54
CA TRP A 158 -9.99 -12.75 -20.87
C TRP A 158 -9.25 -14.08 -20.89
N LYS A 159 -8.14 -14.21 -20.15
CA LYS A 159 -7.41 -15.47 -20.00
C LYS A 159 -8.26 -16.55 -19.31
N LYS A 160 -8.91 -16.21 -18.19
CA LYS A 160 -9.83 -17.13 -17.49
C LYS A 160 -10.98 -17.60 -18.39
N MET A 161 -11.50 -16.71 -19.23
CA MET A 161 -12.57 -17.03 -20.18
C MET A 161 -12.09 -18.00 -21.27
N ILE A 162 -10.91 -17.78 -21.86
CA ILE A 162 -10.31 -18.72 -22.83
C ILE A 162 -10.07 -20.09 -22.19
N ASP A 163 -9.52 -20.11 -20.97
CA ASP A 163 -9.21 -21.35 -20.26
C ASP A 163 -10.50 -22.15 -19.99
N ALA A 164 -11.60 -21.48 -19.63
CA ALA A 164 -12.91 -22.10 -19.46
C ALA A 164 -13.47 -22.67 -20.78
N VAL A 165 -13.37 -21.93 -21.89
CA VAL A 165 -13.82 -22.40 -23.22
C VAL A 165 -13.01 -23.61 -23.68
N ARG A 166 -11.68 -23.61 -23.45
CA ARG A 166 -10.80 -24.75 -23.78
C ARG A 166 -11.17 -26.00 -22.98
N HIS A 167 -11.49 -25.83 -21.70
CA HIS A 167 -11.90 -26.94 -20.84
C HIS A 167 -13.24 -27.55 -21.27
N SER A 168 -14.19 -26.72 -21.74
CA SER A 168 -15.47 -27.18 -22.29
C SER A 168 -15.30 -28.02 -23.57
N ASN A 169 -14.46 -27.58 -24.51
CA ASN A 169 -14.22 -28.30 -25.76
C ASN A 169 -13.53 -29.66 -25.53
N THR A 170 -12.70 -29.77 -24.49
CA THR A 170 -12.02 -31.03 -24.15
C THR A 170 -13.00 -32.07 -23.58
N ILE A 171 -14.03 -31.63 -22.86
CA ILE A 171 -15.10 -32.50 -22.35
C ILE A 171 -16.01 -32.95 -23.49
N GLN A 172 -16.39 -32.06 -24.41
CA GLN A 172 -17.21 -32.40 -25.58
C GLN A 172 -16.57 -33.49 -26.44
N ASN A 173 -15.26 -33.38 -26.72
CA ASN A 173 -14.51 -34.38 -27.50
C ASN A 173 -14.33 -35.73 -26.80
N ARG A 174 -14.55 -35.82 -25.48
CA ARG A 174 -14.57 -37.11 -24.75
C ARG A 174 -15.94 -37.78 -24.77
N VAL A 175 -17.01 -37.05 -25.05
CA VAL A 175 -18.40 -37.50 -24.91
C VAL A 175 -19.04 -37.84 -26.26
N THR A 176 -18.37 -37.60 -27.38
CA THR A 176 -18.75 -38.21 -28.67
C THR A 176 -18.15 -39.62 -28.73
N PRO A 177 -18.89 -40.70 -28.39
CA PRO A 177 -18.45 -42.03 -28.75
C PRO A 177 -18.32 -42.07 -30.27
N VAL A 178 -17.22 -42.67 -30.72
CA VAL A 178 -17.03 -43.14 -32.08
C VAL A 178 -18.27 -43.97 -32.41
N SER A 179 -19.18 -43.39 -33.20
CA SER A 179 -20.28 -44.13 -33.82
C SER A 179 -19.64 -44.89 -34.97
N ASP A 180 -18.89 -45.94 -34.63
CA ASP A 180 -18.40 -46.91 -35.60
C ASP A 180 -19.62 -47.44 -36.35
N GLY A 181 -19.53 -47.36 -37.67
CA GLY A 181 -20.58 -47.77 -38.59
C GLY A 181 -20.98 -49.21 -38.31
N ILE A 182 -22.23 -49.37 -37.88
CA ILE A 182 -22.93 -50.65 -38.03
C ILE A 182 -23.39 -50.66 -39.49
N ASP A 183 -22.53 -51.17 -40.36
CA ASP A 183 -22.92 -51.58 -41.70
C ASP A 183 -23.91 -52.75 -41.54
N ILE A 184 -25.18 -52.46 -41.77
CA ILE A 184 -26.25 -53.46 -41.81
C ILE A 184 -26.20 -54.07 -43.22
N ASP A 185 -25.48 -55.18 -43.36
CA ASP A 185 -25.60 -56.06 -44.52
C ASP A 185 -26.99 -56.72 -44.48
N LEU A 186 -27.94 -56.09 -45.17
CA LEU A 186 -29.26 -56.63 -45.47
C LEU A 186 -29.12 -57.58 -46.67
N GLU A 187 -28.71 -58.83 -46.38
CA GLU A 187 -28.65 -59.90 -47.36
C GLU A 187 -30.09 -60.32 -47.76
N LEU A 188 -30.52 -59.82 -48.91
CA LEU A 188 -31.81 -60.14 -49.53
C LEU A 188 -31.70 -61.53 -50.20
N GLN A 189 -32.18 -62.59 -49.54
CA GLN A 189 -32.38 -63.89 -50.19
C GLN A 189 -33.71 -63.93 -50.96
N PRO A 190 -33.71 -64.32 -52.24
CA PRO A 190 -34.91 -64.76 -52.94
C PRO A 190 -34.94 -66.29 -52.99
N TYR A 191 -36.00 -66.93 -52.49
CA TYR A 191 -36.58 -68.18 -53.02
C TYR A 191 -37.97 -68.42 -52.44
#